data_AF-A0A6V7WPZ7-F1
#
_entry.id   AF-A0A6V7WPZ7-F1
#
_cell.length_a   1.000
_cell.length_b   1.000
_cell.length_c   1.000
_cell.angle_alpha   90.00
_cell.angle_beta   90.00
_cell.angle_gamma   90.00
#
_symmetry.space_group_name_H-M   'P 1'
#
loop_
_entity.id
_entity.type
_entity.pdbx_description
1 polymer ?
#
loop_
_entity_poly.entity_id
_entity_poly.type
_entity_poly.pdbx_seq_one_letter_code
_entity_poly.pdbx_strand_id
1 'polypeptide(L)'
;MLLLKTSNPFVALRFLSRTSQLLVKRIKESIEGDLTIVELESLPETQKTSKFRPSKLPAFCQSDVQTCKCPLCKISVKISYQDVLILEQFMRLDGTVLPRELTGLCLEQQQRLERCVMEAHWSGLFPDRTIAEFDRSGYKRFNRHWDDDSAMFRLEYKMQPGSWFYIKRYNPRAALYKKREEEIVASG
;
A
#
# COMPACT_ATOMS: atom_id res chain seq x y z
N MET A 1 -59.18 25.99 -15.08
CA MET A 1 -58.24 24.87 -15.29
C MET A 1 -56.91 25.46 -15.78
N LEU A 2 -56.05 25.85 -14.85
CA LEU A 2 -54.73 26.44 -15.12
C LEU A 2 -53.68 25.36 -14.84
N LEU A 3 -52.95 24.92 -15.87
CA LEU A 3 -51.80 24.03 -15.70
C LEU A 3 -50.54 24.87 -15.52
N LEU A 4 -50.07 24.98 -14.28
CA LEU A 4 -48.73 25.45 -13.96
C LEU A 4 -47.73 24.32 -14.23
N LYS A 5 -46.85 24.50 -15.22
CA LYS A 5 -45.66 23.66 -15.43
C LYS A 5 -44.63 24.00 -14.36
N THR A 6 -44.42 23.12 -13.39
CA THR A 6 -43.36 23.24 -12.40
C THR A 6 -42.10 22.50 -12.87
N SER A 7 -41.06 23.30 -13.10
CA SER A 7 -39.64 23.10 -12.76
C SER A 7 -39.02 21.69 -12.85
N ASN A 8 -38.15 21.53 -13.85
CA ASN A 8 -37.05 20.56 -13.82
C ASN A 8 -36.07 20.85 -12.66
N PRO A 9 -35.81 19.91 -11.74
CA PRO A 9 -34.63 19.98 -10.89
C PRO A 9 -33.49 19.21 -11.58
N PHE A 10 -32.83 19.85 -12.54
CA PHE A 10 -31.48 19.40 -12.92
C PHE A 10 -30.55 19.81 -11.79
N VAL A 11 -30.41 18.92 -10.81
CA VAL A 11 -29.36 18.99 -9.79
C VAL A 11 -28.03 18.94 -10.54
N ALA A 12 -27.39 20.11 -10.65
CA ALA A 12 -26.03 20.22 -11.15
C ALA A 12 -25.11 19.49 -10.16
N LEU A 13 -24.84 18.22 -10.43
CA LEU A 13 -23.74 17.48 -9.83
C LEU A 13 -22.46 18.27 -10.14
N ARG A 14 -21.97 19.03 -9.15
CA ARG A 14 -20.64 19.62 -9.18
C ARG A 14 -19.64 18.47 -9.10
N PHE A 15 -19.26 17.94 -10.26
CA PHE A 15 -18.11 17.06 -10.35
C PHE A 15 -16.86 17.88 -10.04
N LEU A 16 -16.20 17.57 -8.93
CA LEU A 16 -14.86 18.08 -8.67
C LEU A 16 -13.92 17.48 -9.73
N SER A 17 -13.49 18.32 -10.67
CA SER A 17 -12.48 17.96 -11.66
C SER A 17 -11.15 17.76 -10.92
N ARG A 18 -10.68 16.51 -10.84
CA ARG A 18 -9.35 16.19 -10.33
C ARG A 18 -8.33 16.40 -11.46
N THR A 19 -7.55 17.46 -11.36
CA THR A 19 -6.39 17.66 -12.25
C THR A 19 -5.32 16.60 -11.96
N SER A 20 -4.57 16.19 -12.99
CA SER A 20 -3.47 15.23 -12.83
C SER A 20 -2.39 15.80 -11.91
N GLN A 21 -1.97 15.03 -10.91
CA GLN A 21 -0.88 15.42 -10.00
C GLN A 21 0.46 15.32 -10.75
N LEU A 22 1.09 16.46 -11.03
CA LEU A 22 2.31 16.54 -11.85
C LEU A 22 3.60 16.74 -11.03
N LEU A 23 3.55 16.72 -9.68
CA LEU A 23 4.70 16.95 -8.79
C LEU A 23 5.61 18.10 -9.25
N VAL A 24 5.02 19.24 -9.66
CA VAL A 24 5.75 20.34 -10.33
C VAL A 24 6.30 21.35 -9.34
N LYS A 25 5.71 21.43 -8.13
CA LYS A 25 5.94 22.53 -7.20
C LYS A 25 6.12 22.02 -5.78
N ARG A 26 7.00 22.69 -5.03
CA ARG A 26 7.25 22.48 -3.59
C ARG A 26 6.63 23.64 -2.82
N ILE A 27 6.04 23.35 -1.66
CA ILE A 27 5.56 24.38 -0.73
C ILE A 27 6.76 24.81 0.11
N LYS A 28 7.00 26.13 0.19
CA LYS A 28 8.03 26.73 1.03
C LYS A 28 7.34 27.63 2.06
N GLU A 29 7.60 27.36 3.33
CA GLU A 29 7.07 28.16 4.43
C GLU A 29 8.21 29.00 5.01
N SER A 30 7.96 30.29 5.16
CA SER A 30 8.87 31.25 5.80
C SER A 30 8.11 32.03 6.85
N ILE A 31 8.68 32.11 8.06
CA ILE A 31 8.05 32.75 9.21
C ILE A 31 8.83 34.05 9.51
N GLU A 32 8.17 35.18 9.34
CA GLU A 32 8.70 36.51 9.66
C GLU A 32 7.89 37.08 10.84
N GLY A 33 8.35 36.82 12.06
CA GLY A 33 7.62 37.19 13.28
C GLY A 33 6.30 36.44 13.40
N ASP A 34 5.19 37.17 13.36
CA ASP A 34 3.82 36.62 13.44
C ASP A 34 3.23 36.26 12.06
N LEU A 35 3.97 36.49 10.96
CA LEU A 35 3.51 36.25 9.60
C LEU A 35 4.12 34.96 9.02
N THR A 36 3.28 33.99 8.69
CA THR A 36 3.66 32.79 7.94
C THR A 36 3.39 32.98 6.45
N ILE A 37 4.46 33.19 5.67
CA ILE A 37 4.41 33.32 4.21
C ILE A 37 4.57 31.93 3.61
N VAL A 38 3.56 31.48 2.86
CA VAL A 38 3.55 30.18 2.18
C VAL A 38 3.67 30.40 0.68
N GLU A 39 4.84 30.07 0.12
CA GLU A 39 5.17 30.25 -1.30
C GLU A 39 5.20 28.91 -2.04
N LEU A 40 4.95 28.95 -3.35
CA LEU A 40 4.94 27.79 -4.22
C LEU A 40 6.13 27.84 -5.17
N GLU A 41 7.21 27.16 -4.83
CA GLU A 41 8.45 27.14 -5.62
C GLU A 41 8.39 26.05 -6.70
N SER A 42 8.81 26.36 -7.93
CA SER A 42 8.88 25.38 -9.02
C SER A 42 10.07 24.46 -8.82
N LEU A 43 9.85 23.14 -8.87
CA LEU A 43 10.94 22.16 -8.74
C LEU A 43 11.84 22.16 -9.98
N PRO A 44 13.16 21.90 -9.82
CA PRO A 44 14.09 21.76 -10.93
C PRO A 44 13.71 20.56 -11.82
N GLU A 45 14.05 20.62 -13.11
CA GLU A 45 13.63 19.62 -14.12
C GLU A 45 14.04 18.19 -13.80
N THR A 46 15.17 18.00 -13.10
CA THR A 46 15.66 16.69 -12.64
C THR A 46 14.70 15.97 -11.69
N GLN A 47 13.82 16.70 -11.01
CA GLN A 47 12.83 16.16 -10.06
C GLN A 47 11.41 16.14 -10.64
N LYS A 48 11.20 16.66 -11.85
CA LYS A 48 9.90 16.64 -12.52
C LYS A 48 9.66 15.25 -13.08
N THR A 49 8.67 14.53 -12.56
CA THR A 49 8.23 13.27 -13.18
C THR A 49 7.51 13.57 -14.49
N SER A 50 7.88 12.86 -15.56
CA SER A 50 7.30 13.06 -16.88
C SER A 50 5.79 12.76 -16.86
N LYS A 51 4.97 13.78 -17.18
CA LYS A 51 3.52 13.72 -17.46
C LYS A 51 2.80 12.49 -16.90
N PHE A 52 2.39 12.61 -15.64
CA PHE A 52 1.63 11.56 -14.98
C PHE A 52 0.24 11.39 -15.60
N ARG A 53 -0.02 10.25 -16.25
CA ARG A 53 -1.37 9.87 -16.68
C ARG A 53 -1.90 8.84 -15.69
N PRO A 54 -3.02 9.10 -14.99
CA PRO A 54 -3.62 8.11 -14.10
C PRO A 54 -3.99 6.90 -14.93
N SER A 55 -3.24 5.82 -14.73
CA SER A 55 -3.49 4.57 -15.41
C SER A 55 -4.65 3.88 -14.70
N LYS A 56 -5.81 3.79 -15.35
CA LYS A 56 -6.89 2.88 -14.91
C LYS A 56 -6.39 1.44 -15.12
N LEU A 57 -5.58 0.92 -14.21
CA LEU A 57 -5.24 -0.50 -14.20
C LEU A 57 -6.37 -1.29 -13.54
N PRO A 58 -6.64 -2.52 -14.03
CA PRO A 58 -7.60 -3.41 -13.40
C PRO A 58 -7.12 -3.79 -11.98
N ALA A 59 -8.07 -4.16 -11.12
CA ALA A 59 -7.76 -4.66 -9.78
C ALA A 59 -6.87 -5.91 -9.86
N PHE A 60 -7.10 -6.76 -10.86
CA PHE A 60 -6.33 -7.97 -11.11
C PHE A 60 -5.77 -7.93 -12.52
N CYS A 61 -4.47 -8.20 -12.68
CA CYS A 61 -3.94 -8.53 -13.98
C CYS A 61 -4.25 -10.00 -14.24
N GLN A 62 -5.11 -10.27 -15.23
CA GLN A 62 -5.34 -11.64 -15.67
C GLN A 62 -4.00 -12.27 -16.07
N SER A 63 -3.92 -13.58 -15.84
CA SER A 63 -2.76 -14.49 -15.78
C SER A 63 -1.70 -14.41 -16.89
N ASP A 64 -1.94 -13.64 -17.95
CA ASP A 64 -1.02 -13.55 -19.06
C ASP A 64 -0.06 -12.39 -18.82
N VAL A 65 1.18 -12.73 -18.45
CA VAL A 65 2.31 -11.80 -18.28
C VAL A 65 2.44 -10.82 -19.45
N GLN A 66 2.00 -11.22 -20.65
CA GLN A 66 2.07 -10.44 -21.88
C GLN A 66 1.01 -9.34 -22.02
N THR A 67 -0.13 -9.43 -21.33
CA THR A 67 -1.24 -8.45 -21.46
C THR A 67 -1.32 -7.47 -20.28
N CYS A 68 -0.65 -7.77 -19.17
CA CYS A 68 -0.62 -6.91 -18.01
C CYS A 68 0.25 -5.65 -18.24
N LYS A 69 -0.32 -4.47 -17.98
CA LYS A 69 0.37 -3.17 -18.10
C LYS A 69 1.23 -2.82 -16.86
N CYS A 70 1.14 -3.60 -15.79
CA CYS A 70 1.87 -3.35 -14.54
C CYS A 70 3.38 -3.60 -14.74
N PRO A 71 4.26 -2.67 -14.34
CA PRO A 71 5.71 -2.85 -14.46
C PRO A 71 6.23 -4.03 -13.65
N LEU A 72 5.70 -4.27 -12.44
CA LEU A 72 6.18 -5.36 -11.59
C LEU A 72 5.72 -6.74 -12.06
N CYS A 73 4.55 -6.84 -12.73
CA CYS A 73 4.11 -8.12 -13.30
C CYS A 73 4.95 -8.60 -14.48
N LYS A 74 5.72 -7.70 -15.13
CA LYS A 74 6.64 -8.07 -16.21
C LYS A 74 7.94 -8.66 -15.69
N ILE A 75 8.27 -8.39 -14.43
CA ILE A 75 9.44 -8.96 -13.76
C ILE A 75 9.09 -10.40 -13.38
N SER A 76 9.93 -11.35 -13.79
CA SER A 76 9.73 -12.78 -13.52
C SER A 76 10.05 -13.19 -12.08
N VAL A 77 10.60 -12.27 -11.28
CA VAL A 77 11.06 -12.51 -9.91
C VAL A 77 10.08 -11.94 -8.90
N LYS A 78 9.80 -12.73 -7.87
CA LYS A 78 8.99 -12.35 -6.71
C LYS A 78 9.76 -11.32 -5.86
N ILE A 79 9.24 -10.09 -5.77
CA ILE A 79 9.87 -9.01 -4.99
C ILE A 79 9.71 -9.28 -3.49
N SER A 80 10.80 -9.11 -2.77
CA SER A 80 10.95 -9.27 -1.32
C SER A 80 11.23 -7.93 -0.63
N TYR A 81 11.18 -7.90 0.71
CA TYR A 81 11.55 -6.71 1.49
C TYR A 81 13.04 -6.35 1.40
N GLN A 82 13.88 -7.29 0.96
CA GLN A 82 15.32 -7.11 0.80
C GLN A 82 15.69 -6.34 -0.48
N ASP A 83 14.76 -6.24 -1.43
CA ASP A 83 14.95 -5.57 -2.72
C ASP A 83 14.83 -4.04 -2.60
N VAL A 84 15.65 -3.45 -1.72
CA VAL A 84 15.62 -2.04 -1.31
C VAL A 84 15.59 -1.11 -2.53
N LEU A 85 16.43 -1.35 -3.54
CA LEU A 85 16.54 -0.50 -4.72
C LEU A 85 15.25 -0.44 -5.55
N ILE A 86 14.47 -1.52 -5.59
CA ILE A 86 13.18 -1.55 -6.29
C ILE A 86 12.14 -0.82 -5.44
N LEU A 87 12.10 -1.11 -4.14
CA LEU A 87 11.15 -0.49 -3.21
C LEU A 87 11.31 1.03 -3.14
N GLU A 88 12.55 1.55 -3.18
CA GLU A 88 12.83 2.98 -3.16
C GLU A 88 12.19 3.76 -4.30
N GLN A 89 12.05 3.13 -5.47
CA GLN A 89 11.45 3.77 -6.64
C GLN A 89 9.96 4.08 -6.45
N PHE A 90 9.30 3.34 -5.57
CA PHE A 90 7.86 3.48 -5.28
C PHE A 90 7.57 4.24 -3.98
N MET A 91 8.60 4.84 -3.36
CA MET A 91 8.47 5.58 -2.11
C MET A 91 8.77 7.06 -2.28
N ARG A 92 8.20 7.87 -1.38
CA ARG A 92 8.60 9.26 -1.18
C ARG A 92 9.91 9.35 -0.39
N LEU A 93 10.39 10.58 -0.19
CA LEU A 93 11.51 10.85 0.70
C LEU A 93 11.17 10.49 2.16
N ASP A 94 9.91 10.67 2.55
CA ASP A 94 9.44 10.37 3.92
C ASP A 94 9.27 8.86 4.21
N GLY A 95 9.53 7.99 3.23
CA GLY A 95 9.32 6.53 3.35
C GLY A 95 7.89 6.05 3.15
N THR A 96 6.95 6.96 2.85
CA THR A 96 5.58 6.60 2.50
C THR A 96 5.50 6.08 1.07
N VAL A 97 4.70 5.03 0.85
CA VAL A 97 4.49 4.45 -0.48
C VAL A 97 3.66 5.39 -1.35
N LEU A 98 4.03 5.50 -2.62
CA LEU A 98 3.26 6.26 -3.60
C LEU A 98 1.87 5.61 -3.80
N PRO A 99 0.80 6.41 -3.96
CA PRO A 99 -0.53 5.88 -4.21
C PRO A 99 -0.57 5.10 -5.53
N ARG A 100 -1.44 4.08 -5.61
CA ARG A 100 -1.59 3.22 -6.80
C ARG A 100 -1.79 3.99 -8.10
N GLU A 101 -2.53 5.10 -8.01
CA GLU A 101 -2.74 5.98 -9.16
C GLU A 101 -1.44 6.46 -9.76
N LEU A 102 -0.42 6.75 -8.92
CA LEU A 102 0.92 7.21 -9.28
C LEU A 102 1.89 6.07 -9.64
N THR A 103 1.81 4.92 -8.95
CA THR A 103 2.72 3.80 -9.21
C THR A 103 2.39 3.05 -10.49
N GLY A 104 1.13 3.07 -10.93
CA GLY A 104 0.66 2.32 -12.09
C GLY A 104 0.70 0.81 -11.90
N LEU A 105 0.67 0.34 -10.65
CA LEU A 105 0.63 -1.08 -10.29
C LEU A 105 -0.80 -1.62 -10.29
N CYS A 106 -0.95 -2.94 -10.51
CA CYS A 106 -2.21 -3.61 -10.21
C CYS A 106 -2.43 -3.65 -8.68
N LEU A 107 -3.67 -3.90 -8.24
CA LEU A 107 -4.00 -3.84 -6.80
C LEU A 107 -3.18 -4.84 -6.00
N GLU A 108 -3.01 -6.06 -6.52
CA GLU A 108 -2.28 -7.13 -5.84
C GLU A 108 -0.79 -6.77 -5.66
N GLN A 109 -0.13 -6.28 -6.72
CA GLN A 109 1.26 -5.87 -6.64
C GLN A 109 1.45 -4.62 -5.78
N GLN A 110 0.51 -3.69 -5.81
CA GLN A 110 0.51 -2.54 -4.90
C GLN A 110 0.46 -3.01 -3.43
N GLN A 111 -0.47 -3.90 -3.08
CA GLN A 111 -0.59 -4.43 -1.72
C GLN A 111 0.66 -5.19 -1.29
N ARG A 112 1.20 -6.03 -2.18
CA ARG A 112 2.46 -6.74 -1.95
C ARG A 112 3.60 -5.76 -1.68
N LEU A 113 3.72 -4.72 -2.50
CA LEU A 113 4.75 -3.70 -2.35
C LEU A 113 4.61 -2.95 -1.01
N GLU A 114 3.39 -2.56 -0.63
CA GLU A 114 3.11 -1.94 0.67
C GLU A 114 3.54 -2.84 1.85
N ARG A 115 3.29 -4.14 1.77
CA ARG A 115 3.75 -5.11 2.76
C ARG A 115 5.28 -5.21 2.81
N CYS A 116 5.93 -5.38 1.66
CA CYS A 116 7.40 -5.44 1.58
C CYS A 116 8.06 -4.16 2.12
N VAL A 117 7.50 -2.97 1.82
CA VAL A 117 8.00 -1.69 2.35
C VAL A 117 7.86 -1.63 3.87
N MET A 118 6.72 -2.04 4.40
CA MET A 118 6.49 -2.09 5.86
C MET A 118 7.45 -3.06 6.55
N GLU A 119 7.65 -4.25 5.97
CA GLU A 119 8.60 -5.25 6.43
C GLU A 119 10.03 -4.72 6.43
N ALA A 120 10.44 -4.01 5.38
CA ALA A 120 11.76 -3.40 5.23
C ALA A 120 11.99 -2.26 6.24
N HIS A 121 10.97 -1.43 6.50
CA HIS A 121 11.02 -0.42 7.56
C HIS A 121 11.25 -1.03 8.94
N TRP A 122 10.53 -2.11 9.26
CA TRP A 122 10.67 -2.82 10.54
C TRP A 122 11.98 -3.60 10.64
N SER A 123 12.55 -3.98 9.51
CA SER A 123 13.88 -4.60 9.43
C SER A 123 15.02 -3.57 9.48
N GLY A 124 14.69 -2.27 9.43
CA GLY A 124 15.66 -1.17 9.50
C GLY A 124 16.42 -0.89 8.21
N LEU A 125 15.94 -1.37 7.06
CA LEU A 125 16.63 -1.22 5.77
C LEU A 125 16.57 0.19 5.16
N PHE A 126 15.68 1.05 5.67
CA PHE A 126 15.56 2.45 5.24
C PHE A 126 15.90 3.40 6.40
N PRO A 127 17.18 3.72 6.64
CA PRO A 127 17.55 4.70 7.66
C PRO A 127 17.23 6.15 7.24
N ASP A 128 17.37 6.47 5.95
CA ASP A 128 17.24 7.84 5.45
C ASP A 128 15.80 8.24 5.09
N ARG A 129 14.91 7.26 4.99
CA ARG A 129 13.50 7.43 4.58
C ARG A 129 12.55 7.12 5.72
N THR A 130 12.83 7.66 6.91
CA THR A 130 11.96 7.51 8.08
C THR A 130 11.61 8.86 8.67
N ILE A 131 10.39 8.96 9.20
CA ILE A 131 9.95 10.15 9.94
C ILE A 131 10.71 10.19 11.26
N ALA A 132 11.12 11.38 11.73
CA ALA A 132 11.85 11.56 12.98
C ALA A 132 11.10 10.99 14.21
N GLU A 133 9.77 10.97 14.15
CA GLU A 133 8.89 10.42 15.19
C GLU A 133 8.77 8.89 15.16
N PHE A 134 9.43 8.21 14.21
CA PHE A 134 9.36 6.76 14.12
C PHE A 134 10.12 6.09 15.28
N ASP A 135 9.39 5.83 16.36
CA ASP A 135 9.92 5.23 17.59
C ASP A 135 10.43 3.80 17.34
N ARG A 136 11.77 3.63 17.39
CA ARG A 136 12.48 2.34 17.38
C ARG A 136 12.80 1.82 18.80
N SER A 137 12.23 2.40 19.86
CA SER A 137 12.49 1.94 21.22
C SER A 137 11.85 0.57 21.54
N GLY A 138 12.21 0.02 22.71
CA GLY A 138 11.66 -1.24 23.21
C GLY A 138 12.00 -2.45 22.34
N TYR A 139 11.01 -3.25 22.00
CA TYR A 139 11.20 -4.47 21.20
C TYR A 139 11.47 -4.18 19.71
N LYS A 140 11.23 -2.96 19.24
CA LYS A 140 11.43 -2.56 17.83
C LYS A 140 12.90 -2.37 17.46
N ARG A 141 13.80 -2.32 18.45
CA ARG A 141 15.26 -2.20 18.24
C ARG A 141 15.93 -3.49 17.78
N PHE A 142 15.27 -4.63 17.97
CA PHE A 142 15.84 -5.92 17.64
C PHE A 142 15.67 -6.22 16.15
N ASN A 143 16.69 -6.83 15.54
CA ASN A 143 16.66 -7.20 14.13
C ASN A 143 15.47 -8.13 13.86
N ARG A 144 14.68 -7.76 12.85
CA ARG A 144 13.55 -8.54 12.36
C ARG A 144 13.82 -8.94 10.93
N HIS A 145 13.54 -10.20 10.63
CA HIS A 145 13.61 -10.75 9.29
C HIS A 145 12.28 -11.45 9.00
N TRP A 146 11.94 -11.53 7.71
CA TRP A 146 10.69 -12.08 7.24
C TRP A 146 10.98 -13.14 6.18
N ASP A 147 10.19 -14.21 6.16
CA ASP A 147 10.35 -15.26 5.16
C ASP A 147 9.60 -14.93 3.84
N ASP A 148 8.47 -14.24 3.95
CA ASP A 148 7.57 -13.91 2.84
C ASP A 148 6.84 -12.58 3.10
N ASP A 149 6.30 -11.97 2.04
CA ASP A 149 5.48 -10.73 2.08
C ASP A 149 4.12 -10.87 2.82
N SER A 150 3.86 -12.03 3.41
CA SER A 150 2.69 -12.32 4.25
C SER A 150 3.06 -12.72 5.67
N ALA A 151 4.36 -12.84 5.98
CA ALA A 151 4.86 -13.34 7.26
C ALA A 151 4.36 -12.47 8.42
N MET A 152 4.26 -11.16 8.22
CA MET A 152 3.75 -10.23 9.22
C MET A 152 2.32 -10.53 9.69
N PHE A 153 1.47 -11.10 8.82
CA PHE A 153 0.07 -11.38 9.14
C PHE A 153 -0.18 -12.85 9.52
N ARG A 154 0.85 -13.70 9.42
CA ARG A 154 0.74 -15.12 9.73
C ARG A 154 0.72 -15.30 11.24
N LEU A 155 -0.35 -15.92 11.75
CA LEU A 155 -0.42 -16.30 13.15
C LEU A 155 0.44 -17.56 13.36
N GLU A 156 1.51 -17.43 14.14
CA GLU A 156 2.28 -18.58 14.61
C GLU A 156 1.80 -19.03 15.98
N TYR A 157 1.55 -20.32 16.12
CA TYR A 157 1.26 -20.92 17.41
C TYR A 157 2.54 -21.52 18.00
N LYS A 158 3.02 -20.95 19.11
CA LYS A 158 4.17 -21.48 19.85
C LYS A 158 3.67 -22.39 20.96
N MET A 159 3.74 -23.71 20.75
CA MET A 159 3.55 -24.66 21.86
C MET A 159 4.76 -24.62 22.77
N GLN A 160 4.57 -24.16 24.01
CA GLN A 160 5.59 -24.28 25.03
C GLN A 160 5.25 -25.46 25.96
N PRO A 161 6.22 -26.32 26.32
CA PRO A 161 5.98 -27.33 27.33
C PRO A 161 5.56 -26.65 28.64
N GLY A 162 4.33 -26.93 29.10
CA GLY A 162 3.74 -26.34 30.32
C GLY A 162 2.71 -25.22 30.09
N SER A 163 2.48 -24.76 28.85
CA SER A 163 1.35 -23.87 28.56
C SER A 163 0.06 -24.68 28.43
N TRP A 164 -0.88 -24.49 29.35
CA TRP A 164 -2.19 -25.13 29.31
C TRP A 164 -3.11 -24.38 28.33
N PHE A 165 -3.62 -25.09 27.34
CA PHE A 165 -4.67 -24.58 26.46
C PHE A 165 -5.95 -25.35 26.73
N TYR A 166 -7.05 -24.63 26.98
CA TYR A 166 -8.36 -25.25 27.13
C TYR A 166 -8.87 -25.69 25.75
N ILE A 167 -8.65 -26.97 25.43
CA ILE A 167 -9.33 -27.61 24.32
C ILE A 167 -10.76 -27.92 24.79
N LYS A 168 -11.75 -27.18 24.28
CA LYS A 168 -13.16 -27.54 24.49
C LYS A 168 -13.37 -28.99 24.02
N ARG A 169 -13.68 -29.90 24.96
CA ARG A 169 -13.93 -31.33 24.67
C ARG A 169 -15.03 -31.54 23.63
N TYR A 170 -15.96 -30.60 23.54
CA TYR A 170 -16.90 -30.48 22.42
C TYR A 170 -16.51 -29.28 21.58
N ASN A 171 -15.88 -29.53 20.44
CA ASN A 171 -15.70 -28.52 19.40
C ASN A 171 -16.89 -28.62 18.43
N PRO A 172 -17.95 -27.79 18.57
CA PRO A 172 -19.12 -27.86 17.69
C PRO A 172 -18.79 -27.53 16.23
N ARG A 173 -17.59 -26.99 15.97
CA ARG A 173 -17.08 -26.69 14.63
C ARG A 173 -16.09 -27.75 14.10
N ALA A 174 -15.82 -28.83 14.83
CA ALA A 174 -14.90 -29.90 14.38
C ALA A 174 -15.29 -30.47 12.99
N ALA A 175 -16.59 -30.64 12.75
CA ALA A 175 -17.10 -31.08 11.45
C ALA A 175 -16.78 -30.08 10.30
N LEU A 176 -16.69 -28.79 10.60
CA LEU A 176 -16.34 -27.76 9.61
C LEU A 176 -14.85 -27.75 9.28
N TYR A 177 -13.99 -28.05 10.25
CA TYR A 177 -12.54 -28.17 10.02
C TYR A 177 -12.22 -29.42 9.19
N LYS A 178 -12.87 -30.55 9.51
CA LYS A 178 -12.68 -31.79 8.77
C LYS A 178 -13.09 -31.68 7.29
N LYS A 179 -14.23 -31.04 7.01
CA LYS A 179 -14.63 -30.73 5.62
C LYS A 179 -13.61 -29.87 4.89
N ARG A 180 -13.03 -28.88 5.58
CA ARG A 180 -12.05 -27.97 4.99
C ARG A 180 -10.72 -28.69 4.69
N GLU A 181 -10.29 -29.60 5.56
CA GLU A 181 -9.11 -30.45 5.30
C GLU A 181 -9.34 -31.41 4.12
N GLU A 182 -10.53 -32.03 4.03
CA GLU A 182 -10.90 -32.88 2.90
C GLU A 182 -10.95 -32.09 1.58
N GLU A 183 -11.44 -30.85 1.59
CA GLU A 183 -11.44 -29.94 0.43
C GLU A 183 -10.02 -29.50 0.03
N ILE A 184 -9.13 -29.24 1.00
CA ILE A 184 -7.72 -28.89 0.76
C ILE A 184 -6.95 -30.08 0.16
N VAL A 185 -7.21 -31.29 0.64
CA VAL A 185 -6.59 -32.52 0.12
C VAL A 185 -7.15 -32.92 -1.24
N ALA A 186 -8.40 -32.60 -1.54
CA ALA A 186 -9.02 -32.86 -2.84
C ALA A 186 -8.69 -31.82 -3.93
N SER A 187 -8.10 -30.68 -3.56
CA SER A 187 -7.75 -29.57 -4.47
C SER A 187 -6.25 -29.42 -4.72
N GLY A 188 -5.40 -30.22 -4.07
CA GLY A 188 -3.97 -30.36 -4.36
C GLY A 188 -3.67 -31.68 -5.07
#